data_AF-W6MKF3-F1
#
_entry.id   AF-W6MKF3-F1
#
_cell.length_a   1.000
_cell.length_b   1.000
_cell.length_c   1.000
_cell.angle_alpha   90.00
_cell.angle_beta   90.00
_cell.angle_gamma   90.00
#
_symmetry.space_group_name_H-M   'P 1'
#
loop_
_entity.id
_entity.type
_entity.pdbx_description
1 polymer ?
#
loop_
_entity_poly.entity_id
_entity_poly.type
_entity_poly.pdbx_seq_one_letter_code
_entity_poly.pdbx_strand_id
1 'polypeptide(L)'
;METSLLTFDGFPRSDIDVAQIRFIRARIVRLRNDYRQVMDRIEAELRDRYASVGADDESMANNSVVFARVTLIEPDSPASLAVSEILTSKHKCQTNTNKGFQLNDGIIQFGSIDATNHNGLQSLPVLVGNKKNQPIAVKISRNDETLDLSLTPQEWSGRGLIGFKLDLV
;
A
#
# COMPACT_ATOMS: atom_id res chain seq x y z
N MET A 1 39.28 -1.93 -6.22
CA MET A 1 40.05 -2.92 -7.01
C MET A 1 41.08 -2.23 -7.91
N GLU A 2 41.61 -1.08 -7.51
CA GLU A 2 42.38 -0.21 -8.42
C GLU A 2 43.86 -0.10 -8.05
N THR A 3 44.30 -0.83 -7.03
CA THR A 3 45.72 -0.85 -6.68
C THR A 3 46.53 -1.49 -7.80
N SER A 4 47.61 -0.82 -8.20
CA SER A 4 48.50 -1.31 -9.25
C SER A 4 49.15 -2.63 -8.83
N LEU A 5 49.22 -3.59 -9.76
CA LEU A 5 49.94 -4.85 -9.59
C LEU A 5 51.39 -4.78 -10.08
N LEU A 6 51.81 -3.60 -10.52
CA LEU A 6 53.14 -3.33 -11.04
C LEU A 6 53.91 -2.42 -10.08
N THR A 7 55.23 -2.55 -10.13
CA THR A 7 56.20 -1.65 -9.52
C THR A 7 56.39 -0.42 -10.42
N PHE A 8 57.03 0.64 -9.92
CA PHE A 8 57.30 1.88 -10.68
C PHE A 8 58.04 1.62 -12.00
N ASP A 9 58.94 0.62 -12.03
CA ASP A 9 59.71 0.23 -13.21
C ASP A 9 58.90 -0.62 -14.22
N GLY A 10 57.61 -0.87 -13.98
CA GLY A 10 56.73 -1.60 -14.88
C GLY A 10 56.73 -3.12 -14.75
N PHE A 11 57.52 -3.69 -13.83
CA PHE A 11 57.57 -5.12 -13.56
C PHE A 11 56.48 -5.59 -12.56
N PRO A 12 56.05 -6.86 -12.61
CA PRO A 12 55.15 -7.42 -11.61
C PRO A 12 55.74 -7.31 -10.21
N ARG A 13 54.88 -6.95 -9.26
CA ARG A 13 55.24 -6.88 -7.84
C ARG A 13 55.63 -8.26 -7.29
N SER A 14 56.75 -8.33 -6.59
CA SER A 14 57.28 -9.58 -6.01
C SER A 14 56.75 -9.87 -4.61
N ASP A 15 56.17 -8.88 -3.94
CA ASP A 15 55.58 -8.97 -2.59
C ASP A 15 54.19 -9.62 -2.58
N ILE A 16 53.57 -9.87 -3.75
CA ILE A 16 52.20 -10.37 -3.88
C ILE A 16 52.07 -11.41 -4.99
N ASP A 17 51.08 -12.30 -4.86
CA ASP A 17 50.70 -13.21 -5.95
C ASP A 17 49.82 -12.47 -6.98
N VAL A 18 50.48 -11.87 -7.98
CA VAL A 18 49.83 -11.11 -9.05
C VAL A 18 48.85 -11.99 -9.85
N ALA A 19 49.13 -13.28 -10.03
CA ALA A 19 48.30 -14.18 -10.83
C ALA A 19 46.98 -14.50 -10.11
N GLN A 20 47.05 -14.87 -8.82
CA GLN A 20 45.84 -15.07 -8.01
C GLN A 20 45.02 -13.80 -7.89
N ILE A 21 45.66 -12.65 -7.66
CA ILE A 21 44.94 -11.38 -7.57
C ILE A 21 44.21 -11.09 -8.88
N ARG A 22 44.82 -11.29 -10.04
CA ARG A 22 44.14 -11.12 -11.34
C ARG A 22 42.92 -12.02 -11.46
N PHE A 23 43.03 -13.29 -11.07
CA PHE A 23 41.91 -14.23 -11.11
C PHE A 23 40.76 -13.79 -10.19
N ILE A 24 41.09 -13.43 -8.95
CA ILE A 24 40.10 -12.96 -7.96
C ILE A 24 39.44 -11.67 -8.43
N ARG A 25 40.22 -10.70 -8.96
CA ARG A 25 39.67 -9.45 -9.49
C ARG A 25 38.72 -9.72 -10.64
N ALA A 26 39.09 -10.57 -11.60
CA ALA A 26 38.21 -10.94 -12.70
C ALA A 26 36.90 -11.57 -12.19
N ARG A 27 36.98 -12.47 -11.20
CA ARG A 27 35.80 -13.06 -10.57
C ARG A 27 34.91 -12.01 -9.89
N ILE A 28 35.49 -11.07 -9.15
CA ILE A 28 34.74 -9.99 -8.50
C ILE A 28 34.06 -9.09 -9.55
N VAL A 29 34.74 -8.75 -10.66
CA VAL A 29 34.12 -7.96 -11.74
C VAL A 29 32.90 -8.69 -12.31
N ARG A 30 33.03 -10.00 -12.59
CA ARG A 30 31.90 -10.81 -13.10
C ARG A 30 30.72 -10.77 -12.13
N LEU A 31 30.96 -11.08 -10.85
CA LEU A 31 29.90 -11.06 -9.83
C LEU A 31 29.22 -9.68 -9.70
N ARG A 32 29.97 -8.58 -9.79
CA ARG A 32 29.41 -7.23 -9.76
C ARG A 32 28.55 -6.94 -10.98
N ASN A 33 28.96 -7.40 -12.15
CA ASN A 33 28.19 -7.23 -13.38
C ASN A 33 26.93 -8.10 -13.37
N ASP A 34 27.01 -9.33 -12.85
CA ASP A 34 25.87 -10.23 -12.71
C ASP A 34 24.85 -9.65 -11.72
N TYR A 35 25.31 -9.17 -10.56
CA TYR A 35 24.44 -8.48 -9.59
C TYR A 35 23.75 -7.26 -10.21
N ARG A 36 24.48 -6.43 -10.95
CA ARG A 36 23.90 -5.28 -11.64
C ARG A 36 22.80 -5.72 -12.61
N GLN A 37 23.06 -6.72 -13.45
CA GLN A 37 22.06 -7.25 -14.38
C GLN A 37 20.81 -7.79 -13.68
N VAL A 38 20.98 -8.50 -12.55
CA VAL A 38 19.84 -9.00 -11.76
C VAL A 38 19.03 -7.83 -11.21
N MET A 39 19.67 -6.80 -10.66
CA MET A 39 18.97 -5.63 -10.14
C MET A 39 18.25 -4.84 -11.23
N ASP A 40 18.90 -4.61 -12.38
CA ASP A 40 18.31 -3.92 -13.52
C ASP A 40 17.05 -4.67 -14.02
N ARG A 41 17.10 -6.01 -14.03
CA ARG A 41 15.95 -6.84 -14.40
C ARG A 41 14.80 -6.73 -13.39
N ILE A 42 15.11 -6.80 -12.09
CA ILE A 42 14.10 -6.64 -11.04
C ILE A 42 13.43 -5.27 -11.15
N GLU A 43 14.23 -4.22 -11.37
CA GLU A 43 13.71 -2.86 -11.55
C GLU A 43 12.79 -2.75 -12.76
N ALA A 44 13.16 -3.34 -13.90
CA ALA A 44 12.32 -3.36 -15.10
C ALA A 44 10.98 -4.08 -14.86
N GLU A 45 11.01 -5.31 -14.36
CA GLU A 45 9.79 -6.10 -14.09
C GLU A 45 8.89 -5.41 -13.06
N LEU A 46 9.48 -4.76 -12.06
CA LEU A 46 8.74 -4.00 -11.05
C LEU A 46 8.06 -2.78 -11.68
N ARG A 47 8.79 -2.00 -12.48
CA ARG A 47 8.23 -0.84 -13.20
C ARG A 47 7.09 -1.27 -14.14
N ASP A 48 7.26 -2.33 -14.91
CA ASP A 48 6.23 -2.81 -15.85
C ASP A 48 4.94 -3.22 -15.11
N ARG A 49 5.09 -3.91 -13.97
CA ARG A 49 3.95 -4.31 -13.14
C ARG A 49 3.23 -3.12 -12.52
N TYR A 50 3.96 -2.11 -12.04
CA TYR A 50 3.32 -0.91 -11.47
C TYR A 50 2.80 0.06 -12.54
N ALA A 51 3.41 0.09 -13.73
CA ALA A 51 2.92 0.89 -14.86
C ALA A 51 1.60 0.34 -15.41
N SER A 52 1.45 -0.99 -15.49
CA SER A 52 0.18 -1.63 -15.83
C SER A 52 -0.88 -1.37 -14.76
N VAL A 53 -0.55 -1.52 -13.48
CA VAL A 53 -1.49 -1.23 -12.38
C VAL A 53 -1.91 0.25 -12.33
N GLY A 54 -1.01 1.20 -12.65
CA GLY A 54 -1.33 2.62 -12.69
C GLY A 54 -2.19 3.07 -13.88
N ALA A 55 -2.20 2.30 -14.98
CA ALA A 55 -3.09 2.53 -16.13
C ALA A 55 -4.45 1.82 -15.97
N ASP A 56 -4.49 0.76 -15.16
CA ASP A 56 -5.66 -0.05 -14.84
C ASP A 56 -6.36 0.35 -13.52
N ASP A 57 -6.07 1.54 -12.98
CA ASP A 57 -6.75 2.03 -11.76
C ASP A 57 -8.26 2.31 -12.01
N GLU A 58 -8.72 2.25 -13.28
CA GLU A 58 -10.15 2.19 -13.63
C GLU A 58 -10.70 0.75 -13.76
N SER A 59 -9.86 -0.28 -13.90
CA SER A 59 -10.27 -1.68 -14.19
C SER A 59 -9.98 -2.69 -13.06
N MET A 60 -9.16 -2.34 -12.07
CA MET A 60 -8.96 -3.10 -10.83
C MET A 60 -10.10 -2.94 -9.80
N ALA A 61 -11.22 -2.30 -10.18
CA ALA A 61 -12.44 -2.25 -9.36
C ALA A 61 -13.12 -3.63 -9.18
N ASN A 62 -12.75 -4.65 -9.97
CA ASN A 62 -13.53 -5.88 -10.09
C ASN A 62 -13.01 -7.09 -9.28
N ASN A 63 -11.95 -6.93 -8.48
CA ASN A 63 -11.57 -7.95 -7.49
C ASN A 63 -11.49 -7.35 -6.08
N SER A 64 -12.54 -6.61 -5.74
CA SER A 64 -12.74 -6.01 -4.42
C SER A 64 -13.07 -7.11 -3.40
N VAL A 65 -12.04 -7.76 -2.88
CA VAL A 65 -12.21 -8.74 -1.80
C VAL A 65 -12.61 -8.00 -0.54
N VAL A 66 -13.85 -8.21 -0.10
CA VAL A 66 -14.33 -7.73 1.19
C VAL A 66 -13.63 -8.52 2.29
N PHE A 67 -12.83 -7.85 3.12
CA PHE A 67 -12.12 -8.50 4.23
C PHE A 67 -12.79 -8.31 5.58
N ALA A 68 -13.68 -7.32 5.71
CA ALA A 68 -14.38 -7.04 6.96
C ALA A 68 -15.80 -6.56 6.71
N ARG A 69 -16.71 -6.82 7.65
CA ARG A 69 -18.09 -6.33 7.63
C ARG A 69 -18.39 -5.50 8.85
N VAL A 70 -19.17 -4.44 8.66
CA VAL A 70 -19.63 -3.58 9.75
C VAL A 70 -20.79 -4.25 10.48
N THR A 71 -20.62 -4.53 11.77
CA THR A 71 -21.63 -5.22 12.61
C THR A 71 -22.28 -4.33 13.65
N LEU A 72 -21.65 -3.20 13.99
CA LEU A 72 -22.25 -2.21 14.87
C LEU A 72 -21.74 -0.82 14.51
N ILE A 73 -22.61 0.17 14.58
CA ILE A 73 -22.29 1.58 14.39
C ILE A 73 -22.91 2.35 15.52
N GLU A 74 -22.10 3.12 16.22
CA GLU A 74 -22.58 3.99 17.28
C GLU A 74 -23.19 5.26 16.69
N PRO A 75 -24.33 5.73 17.21
CA PRO A 75 -24.95 6.98 16.78
C PRO A 75 -24.02 8.17 17.06
N ASP A 76 -24.09 9.20 16.22
CA ASP A 76 -23.26 10.42 16.28
C ASP A 76 -21.74 10.19 16.25
N SER A 77 -21.31 8.98 15.88
CA SER A 77 -19.91 8.63 15.72
C SER A 77 -19.35 9.16 14.38
N PRO A 78 -18.03 9.37 14.30
CA PRO A 78 -17.37 9.72 13.04
C PRO A 78 -17.66 8.75 11.89
N ALA A 79 -17.88 7.47 12.21
CA ALA A 79 -18.38 6.46 11.26
C ALA A 79 -19.76 6.78 10.69
N SER A 80 -20.72 7.12 11.56
CA SER A 80 -22.08 7.47 11.12
C SER A 80 -22.10 8.76 10.30
N LEU A 81 -21.16 9.67 10.56
CA LEU A 81 -21.01 10.97 9.91
C LEU A 81 -20.07 10.95 8.69
N ALA A 82 -19.52 9.79 8.33
CA ALA A 82 -18.65 9.65 7.17
C ALA A 82 -19.38 10.15 5.90
N VAL A 83 -18.67 10.90 5.08
CA VAL A 83 -19.27 11.54 3.91
C VAL A 83 -19.03 10.64 2.69
N SER A 84 -20.10 10.30 1.99
CA SER A 84 -20.00 9.65 0.68
C SER A 84 -19.65 10.70 -0.37
N GLU A 85 -18.50 10.55 -1.01
CA GLU A 85 -18.08 11.45 -2.09
C GLU A 85 -18.69 10.96 -3.42
N ILE A 86 -20.03 10.90 -3.47
CA ILE A 86 -20.73 10.62 -4.74
C ILE A 86 -20.63 11.88 -5.60
N LEU A 87 -19.50 12.01 -6.30
CA LEU A 87 -19.24 13.00 -7.33
C LEU A 87 -19.22 12.32 -8.71
N THR A 88 -20.32 11.72 -9.14
CA THR A 88 -20.55 11.51 -10.59
C THR A 88 -21.99 11.12 -10.91
N SER A 89 -22.58 11.90 -11.83
CA SER A 89 -23.81 11.64 -12.62
C SER A 89 -25.15 12.17 -12.12
N LYS A 90 -25.44 13.41 -12.54
CA LYS A 90 -26.65 13.87 -13.29
C LYS A 90 -28.08 13.55 -12.83
N HIS A 91 -28.31 12.89 -11.69
CA HIS A 91 -29.65 12.76 -11.14
C HIS A 91 -29.72 13.42 -9.76
N LYS A 92 -30.16 14.68 -9.79
CA LYS A 92 -30.68 15.40 -8.63
C LYS A 92 -31.95 14.69 -8.17
N CYS A 93 -31.81 13.70 -7.28
CA CYS A 93 -32.89 13.31 -6.39
C CYS A 93 -32.51 13.69 -4.95
N GLN A 94 -33.14 14.78 -4.55
CA GLN A 94 -33.03 15.45 -3.28
C GLN A 94 -33.82 14.67 -2.23
N THR A 95 -33.17 13.80 -1.44
CA THR A 95 -33.66 13.38 -0.12
C THR A 95 -32.48 13.08 0.82
N ASN A 96 -32.15 14.07 1.64
CA ASN A 96 -31.32 14.12 2.85
C ASN A 96 -31.06 12.78 3.59
N THR A 97 -30.29 11.87 3.00
CA THR A 97 -29.84 10.63 3.64
C THR A 97 -28.42 10.28 3.20
N ASN A 98 -27.53 11.27 3.17
CA ASN A 98 -26.08 11.07 3.12
C ASN A 98 -25.62 10.46 4.45
N LYS A 99 -25.96 9.20 4.67
CA LYS A 99 -25.62 8.44 5.87
C LYS A 99 -24.28 7.77 5.61
N GLY A 100 -23.35 7.86 6.56
CA GLY A 100 -22.01 7.27 6.47
C GLY A 100 -22.04 5.74 6.39
N PHE A 101 -21.24 5.08 7.23
CA PHE A 101 -21.26 3.61 7.26
C PHE A 101 -22.66 3.10 7.66
N GLN A 102 -23.05 1.94 7.13
CA GLN A 102 -24.28 1.22 7.44
C GLN A 102 -23.98 -0.20 7.91
N LEU A 103 -24.96 -0.81 8.59
CA LEU A 103 -24.87 -2.19 9.03
C LEU A 103 -24.71 -3.11 7.81
N ASN A 104 -23.82 -4.10 7.91
CA ASN A 104 -23.47 -5.07 6.87
C ASN A 104 -22.68 -4.50 5.68
N ASP A 105 -22.21 -3.25 5.72
CA ASP A 105 -21.28 -2.76 4.72
C ASP A 105 -20.01 -3.60 4.73
N GLY A 106 -19.59 -4.05 3.55
CA GLY A 106 -18.32 -4.76 3.35
C GLY A 106 -17.19 -3.77 3.12
N ILE A 107 -16.10 -3.84 3.87
CA ILE A 107 -14.92 -3.02 3.64
C ILE A 107 -14.00 -3.72 2.65
N ILE A 108 -13.69 -3.01 1.57
CA ILE A 108 -12.77 -3.45 0.51
C ILE A 108 -11.37 -2.89 0.82
N GLN A 109 -11.31 -1.58 1.06
CA GLN A 109 -10.09 -0.83 1.28
C GLN A 109 -10.33 0.26 2.31
N PHE A 110 -9.41 0.41 3.25
CA PHE A 110 -9.43 1.42 4.30
C PHE A 110 -8.09 2.17 4.29
N GLY A 111 -8.06 3.32 3.63
CA GLY A 111 -6.83 4.08 3.40
C GLY A 111 -5.82 3.26 2.60
N SER A 112 -4.75 2.83 3.28
CA SER A 112 -3.72 1.96 2.70
C SER A 112 -3.90 0.48 3.05
N ILE A 113 -4.99 0.12 3.73
CA ILE A 113 -5.25 -1.23 4.23
C ILE A 113 -6.27 -1.93 3.34
N ASP A 114 -5.92 -3.10 2.82
CA ASP A 114 -6.73 -3.96 1.96
C ASP A 114 -6.76 -5.40 2.51
N ALA A 115 -7.45 -6.29 1.80
CA ALA A 115 -7.57 -7.72 2.15
C ALA A 115 -6.22 -8.45 2.31
N THR A 116 -5.11 -7.93 1.77
CA THR A 116 -3.79 -8.57 1.86
C THR A 116 -2.94 -8.12 3.05
N ASN A 117 -3.22 -6.94 3.65
CA ASN A 117 -2.35 -6.30 4.63
C ASN A 117 -3.04 -5.92 5.96
N HIS A 118 -4.32 -6.29 6.12
CA HIS A 118 -5.12 -5.98 7.31
C HIS A 118 -4.64 -6.69 8.60
N ASN A 119 -3.83 -7.75 8.50
CA ASN A 119 -3.26 -8.50 9.63
C ASN A 119 -4.29 -8.80 10.75
N GLY A 120 -5.44 -9.37 10.39
CA GLY A 120 -6.52 -9.64 11.35
C GLY A 120 -7.13 -8.38 12.00
N LEU A 121 -7.23 -7.28 11.24
CA LEU A 121 -7.69 -5.94 11.67
C LEU A 121 -6.75 -5.18 12.61
N GLN A 122 -5.58 -5.73 12.95
CA GLN A 122 -4.64 -5.08 13.87
C GLN A 122 -3.97 -3.83 13.28
N SER A 123 -3.89 -3.72 11.95
CA SER A 123 -3.31 -2.54 11.30
C SER A 123 -4.26 -1.34 11.29
N LEU A 124 -5.58 -1.55 11.43
CA LEU A 124 -6.58 -0.48 11.41
C LEU A 124 -6.41 0.50 12.58
N PRO A 125 -6.37 0.08 13.87
CA PRO A 125 -6.16 1.00 14.98
C PRO A 125 -4.89 1.84 14.86
N VAL A 126 -3.81 1.26 14.32
CA VAL A 126 -2.54 1.94 14.09
C VAL A 126 -2.68 3.05 13.04
N LEU A 127 -3.30 2.73 11.90
CA LEU A 127 -3.56 3.71 10.83
C LEU A 127 -4.43 4.86 11.33
N VAL A 128 -5.50 4.53 12.06
CA VAL A 128 -6.47 5.49 12.59
C VAL A 128 -5.85 6.40 13.64
N GLY A 129 -5.00 5.86 14.51
CA GLY A 129 -4.25 6.64 15.49
C GLY A 129 -3.28 7.63 14.82
N ASN A 130 -2.58 7.19 13.77
CA ASN A 130 -1.66 8.04 13.01
C ASN A 130 -2.37 9.13 12.20
N LYS A 131 -3.59 8.87 11.73
CA LYS A 131 -4.42 9.80 10.94
C LYS A 131 -5.54 10.46 11.75
N LYS A 132 -5.29 10.78 13.02
CA LYS A 132 -6.24 11.54 13.84
C LYS A 132 -6.49 12.93 13.21
N ASN A 133 -7.76 13.31 13.10
CA ASN A 133 -8.27 14.53 12.48
C ASN A 133 -7.94 14.70 10.98
N GLN A 134 -7.54 13.62 10.30
CA GLN A 134 -7.28 13.62 8.86
C GLN A 134 -8.27 12.73 8.13
N PRO A 135 -8.75 13.12 6.93
CA PRO A 135 -9.65 12.28 6.15
C PRO A 135 -8.94 11.02 5.66
N ILE A 136 -9.61 9.88 5.82
CA ILE A 136 -9.20 8.57 5.33
C ILE A 136 -10.22 8.14 4.27
N ALA A 137 -9.76 7.92 3.04
CA ALA A 137 -10.58 7.33 1.99
C ALA A 137 -10.83 5.85 2.30
N VAL A 138 -12.07 5.41 2.23
CA VAL A 138 -12.51 4.04 2.48
C VAL A 138 -13.42 3.60 1.35
N LYS A 139 -13.09 2.48 0.70
CA LYS A 139 -13.95 1.86 -0.30
C LYS A 139 -14.77 0.75 0.36
N ILE A 140 -16.08 0.81 0.19
CA ILE A 140 -17.01 -0.19 0.72
C ILE A 140 -17.82 -0.85 -0.39
N SER A 141 -18.35 -2.04 -0.12
CA SER A 141 -19.35 -2.74 -0.91
C SER A 141 -20.68 -2.70 -0.14
N ARG A 142 -21.71 -2.11 -0.75
CA ARG A 142 -23.08 -2.04 -0.23
C ARG A 142 -24.03 -2.52 -1.32
N ASN A 143 -24.79 -3.58 -1.07
CA ASN A 143 -25.70 -4.19 -2.05
C ASN A 143 -25.02 -4.50 -3.40
N ASP A 144 -23.81 -5.05 -3.36
CA ASP A 144 -22.96 -5.35 -4.52
C ASP A 144 -22.49 -4.12 -5.33
N GLU A 145 -22.76 -2.90 -4.87
CA GLU A 145 -22.21 -1.66 -5.42
C GLU A 145 -21.00 -1.18 -4.61
N THR A 146 -19.96 -0.72 -5.31
CA THR A 146 -18.78 -0.13 -4.66
C THR A 146 -19.01 1.37 -4.43
N LEU A 147 -18.85 1.81 -3.18
CA LEU A 147 -18.98 3.22 -2.78
C LEU A 147 -17.70 3.72 -2.12
N ASP A 148 -17.31 4.95 -2.47
CA ASP A 148 -16.19 5.64 -1.85
C ASP A 148 -16.69 6.57 -0.73
N LEU A 149 -16.18 6.35 0.48
CA LEU A 149 -16.48 7.11 1.68
C LEU A 149 -15.22 7.82 2.19
N SER A 150 -15.38 9.02 2.72
CA SER A 150 -14.33 9.74 3.44
C SER A 150 -14.66 9.74 4.94
N LEU A 151 -13.77 9.13 5.73
CA LEU A 151 -13.88 9.01 7.18
C LEU A 151 -12.80 9.84 7.86
N THR A 152 -13.19 10.75 8.73
CA THR A 152 -12.22 11.54 9.53
C THR A 152 -12.25 11.05 10.98
N PRO A 153 -11.21 10.35 11.47
CA PRO A 153 -11.16 9.91 12.86
C PRO A 153 -11.00 11.10 13.80
N GLN A 154 -11.87 11.21 14.80
CA GLN A 154 -11.81 12.27 15.81
C GLN A 154 -12.31 11.75 17.16
N GLU A 155 -11.95 12.46 18.23
CA GLU A 155 -12.57 12.18 19.54
C GLU A 155 -14.04 12.54 19.49
N TRP A 156 -14.87 11.66 20.04
CA TRP A 156 -16.32 11.80 20.09
C TRP A 156 -16.83 11.28 21.44
N SER A 157 -18.13 11.36 21.70
CA SER A 157 -18.73 11.02 23.00
C SER A 157 -18.62 9.54 23.41
N GLY A 158 -18.23 8.66 22.49
CA GLY A 158 -18.05 7.23 22.75
C GLY A 158 -16.60 6.78 22.85
N ARG A 159 -16.38 5.47 22.71
CA ARG A 159 -15.05 4.85 22.84
C ARG A 159 -14.29 4.89 21.52
N GLY A 160 -13.07 5.41 21.55
CA GLY A 160 -12.15 5.39 20.41
C GLY A 160 -12.33 6.58 19.46
N LEU A 161 -11.83 6.46 18.23
CA LEU A 161 -11.74 7.58 17.27
C LEU A 161 -12.74 7.50 16.10
N ILE A 162 -13.50 6.40 16.00
CA ILE A 162 -14.38 6.15 14.83
C ILE A 162 -15.79 5.71 15.22
N GLY A 163 -15.92 4.76 16.14
CA GLY A 163 -17.22 4.31 16.66
C GLY A 163 -18.00 3.30 15.80
N PHE A 164 -17.32 2.44 15.04
CA PHE A 164 -17.93 1.22 14.48
C PHE A 164 -17.22 -0.05 14.98
N LYS A 165 -17.90 -1.18 14.88
CA LYS A 165 -17.34 -2.52 15.07
C LYS A 165 -17.28 -3.25 13.74
N LEU A 166 -16.15 -3.88 13.49
CA LEU A 166 -15.91 -4.72 12.33
C LEU A 166 -15.72 -6.17 12.78
N ASP A 167 -16.28 -7.09 12.01
CA ASP A 167 -15.98 -8.51 12.10
C ASP A 167 -15.36 -8.96 10.77
N LEU A 168 -14.32 -9.80 10.85
CA LEU A 168 -13.57 -10.29 9.69
C LEU A 168 -14.44 -11.31 8.92
N VAL A 169 -14.42 -11.24 7.59
CA VAL A 169 -15.14 -12.17 6.69
C VAL A 169 -14.34 -13.44 6.48
#